data_AF-A0A931VL87-F1
#
_entry.id   AF-A0A931VL87-F1
#
_cell.length_a   1.000
_cell.length_b   1.000
_cell.length_c   1.000
_cell.angle_alpha   90.00
_cell.angle_beta   90.00
_cell.angle_gamma   90.00
#
_symmetry.space_group_name_H-M   'P 1'
#
loop_
_entity.id
_entity.type
_entity.pdbx_description
1 polymer ?
#
loop_
_entity_poly.entity_id
_entity_poly.type
_entity_poly.pdbx_seq_one_letter_code
_entity_poly.pdbx_strand_id
1 'polypeptide(L)'
;MNWTAEALKKIELAPFFLRGMVKKLAEKKAEAEGLTEITPEHLSRWKNEGMAGVEMPAQPGGIFWTKKARERLDTVPEFLRPMTQRIAEEIAREGGHLEVNSDLFSKIEGLGLKIDAAPSSMKWTDGAIKLLQEKIKETPPMAVEFVSQMLKEDAEELARGKGVEEITEEVLLLVWNETHEEVKWSPEAWKRLQTSPDFVRSGIKKAAERRARRAKADQVTSEMLTRYRNEAMMKAVIRIRQYGYNTLTFDAFEDALVKTKRLKDNPEAAVRLGEIKEFMDKRGEVGLLDREMMEKMKRYLQGDEKKLL
;
A
#
# COMPACT_ATOMS: atom_id res chain seq x y z
N MET A 1 -13.71 37.45 -8.97
CA MET A 1 -13.24 37.72 -7.60
C MET A 1 -12.08 38.68 -7.69
N ASN A 2 -12.20 39.87 -7.09
CA ASN A 2 -11.16 40.91 -7.18
C ASN A 2 -10.21 40.80 -6.00
N TRP A 3 -8.94 41.09 -6.24
CA TRP A 3 -7.87 41.05 -5.25
C TRP A 3 -7.19 42.41 -5.22
N THR A 4 -7.00 42.97 -4.02
CA THR A 4 -6.17 44.18 -3.90
C THR A 4 -4.68 43.84 -4.09
N ALA A 5 -3.90 44.80 -4.60
CA ALA A 5 -2.46 44.63 -4.79
C ALA A 5 -1.73 44.26 -3.49
N GLU A 6 -2.22 44.76 -2.35
CA GLU A 6 -1.69 44.48 -1.01
C GLU A 6 -2.03 43.06 -0.54
N ALA A 7 -3.22 42.55 -0.87
CA ALA A 7 -3.61 41.17 -0.58
C ALA A 7 -2.76 40.16 -1.39
N LEU A 8 -2.46 40.50 -2.65
CA LEU A 8 -1.56 39.69 -3.50
C LEU A 8 -0.13 39.67 -2.95
N LYS A 9 0.43 40.82 -2.56
CA LYS A 9 1.75 40.89 -1.90
C LYS A 9 1.82 40.03 -0.65
N LYS A 10 0.74 39.97 0.13
CA LYS A 10 0.66 39.14 1.35
C LYS A 10 0.68 37.64 1.05
N ILE A 11 0.12 37.22 -0.09
CA ILE A 11 0.23 35.85 -0.60
C ILE A 11 1.64 35.56 -1.11
N GLU A 12 2.30 36.52 -1.74
CA GLU A 12 3.66 36.32 -2.25
C GLU A 12 4.69 36.05 -1.14
N LEU A 13 4.43 36.50 0.08
CA LEU A 13 5.22 36.16 1.27
C LEU A 13 5.10 34.67 1.66
N ALA A 14 4.04 33.98 1.24
CA ALA A 14 3.92 32.55 1.43
C ALA A 14 4.84 31.79 0.44
N PRO A 15 5.39 30.62 0.86
CA PRO A 15 6.12 29.73 -0.05
C PRO A 15 5.36 29.49 -1.35
N PHE A 16 6.06 29.47 -2.49
CA PHE A 16 5.43 29.49 -3.82
C PHE A 16 4.37 28.38 -4.01
N PHE A 17 4.59 27.21 -3.41
CA PHE A 17 3.72 26.05 -3.48
C PHE A 17 2.40 26.21 -2.68
N LEU A 18 2.33 27.15 -1.72
CA LEU A 18 1.12 27.46 -0.94
C LEU A 18 0.28 28.59 -1.54
N ARG A 19 0.86 29.42 -2.42
CA ARG A 19 0.20 30.62 -2.96
C ARG A 19 -1.12 30.30 -3.68
N GLY A 20 -1.13 29.24 -4.47
CA GLY A 20 -2.33 28.79 -5.19
C GLY A 20 -3.45 28.29 -4.26
N MET A 21 -3.08 27.60 -3.17
CA MET A 21 -4.03 27.11 -2.17
C MET A 21 -4.65 28.26 -1.38
N VAL A 22 -3.81 29.17 -0.85
CA VAL A 22 -4.26 30.35 -0.09
C VAL A 22 -5.20 31.20 -0.95
N LYS A 23 -4.88 31.37 -2.24
CA LYS A 23 -5.74 32.08 -3.19
C LYS A 23 -7.11 31.42 -3.36
N LYS A 24 -7.17 30.11 -3.65
CA LYS A 24 -8.43 29.38 -3.80
C LYS A 24 -9.29 29.37 -2.53
N LEU A 25 -8.66 29.21 -1.37
CA LEU A 25 -9.36 29.17 -0.09
C LEU A 25 -9.98 30.54 0.25
N ALA A 26 -9.23 31.61 0.00
CA ALA A 26 -9.69 32.99 0.15
C ALA A 26 -10.81 33.33 -0.83
N GLU A 27 -10.71 32.91 -2.10
CA GLU A 27 -11.77 33.10 -3.11
C GLU A 27 -13.07 32.39 -2.71
N LYS A 28 -12.98 31.14 -2.27
CA LYS A 28 -14.14 30.37 -1.80
C LYS A 28 -14.79 30.98 -0.56
N LYS A 29 -13.98 31.51 0.37
CA LYS A 29 -14.49 32.14 1.58
C LYS A 29 -15.11 33.52 1.31
N ALA A 30 -14.51 34.29 0.41
CA ALA A 30 -15.09 35.53 -0.10
C ALA A 30 -16.44 35.30 -0.76
N GLU A 31 -16.55 34.25 -1.60
CA GLU A 31 -17.81 33.88 -2.24
C GLU A 31 -18.89 33.48 -1.22
N ALA A 32 -18.52 32.70 -0.20
CA ALA A 32 -19.42 32.33 0.89
C ALA A 32 -19.89 33.52 1.75
N GLU A 33 -19.05 34.55 1.88
CA GLU A 33 -19.35 35.78 2.61
C GLU A 33 -19.98 36.87 1.71
N GLY A 34 -20.25 36.57 0.43
CA GLY A 34 -20.81 37.52 -0.52
C GLY A 34 -19.86 38.68 -0.88
N LEU A 35 -18.57 38.53 -0.60
CA LEU A 35 -17.55 39.54 -0.89
C LEU A 35 -17.13 39.45 -2.35
N THR A 36 -17.11 40.60 -3.03
CA THR A 36 -16.64 40.73 -4.42
C THR A 36 -15.14 41.04 -4.50
N GLU A 37 -14.54 41.46 -3.37
CA GLU A 37 -13.14 41.88 -3.26
C GLU A 37 -12.45 41.33 -2.00
N ILE A 38 -11.21 40.87 -2.16
CA ILE A 38 -10.38 40.32 -1.09
C ILE A 38 -9.27 41.31 -0.73
N THR A 39 -9.26 41.73 0.54
CA THR A 39 -8.32 42.70 1.11
C THR A 39 -7.38 42.03 2.14
N PRO A 40 -6.27 42.68 2.53
CA PRO A 40 -5.37 42.17 3.58
C PRO A 40 -6.06 41.97 4.94
N GLU A 41 -7.11 42.74 5.21
CA GLU A 41 -7.94 42.67 6.42
C GLU A 41 -8.80 41.41 6.40
N HIS A 42 -9.42 41.08 5.25
CA HIS A 42 -10.13 39.81 5.07
C HIS A 42 -9.20 38.61 5.32
N LEU A 43 -7.99 38.63 4.77
CA LEU A 43 -7.00 37.58 5.00
C LEU A 43 -6.59 37.46 6.48
N SER A 44 -6.42 38.60 7.17
CA SER A 44 -6.06 38.61 8.61
C SER A 44 -7.22 38.15 9.48
N ARG A 45 -8.42 38.59 9.14
CA ARG A 45 -9.67 38.25 9.81
C ARG A 45 -9.94 36.76 9.66
N TRP A 46 -9.84 36.19 8.46
CA TRP A 46 -10.00 34.75 8.26
C TRP A 46 -8.90 33.92 8.92
N LYS A 47 -7.68 34.45 9.05
CA LYS A 47 -6.61 33.82 9.84
C LYS A 47 -6.98 33.78 11.33
N ASN A 48 -7.55 34.86 11.87
CA ASN A 48 -7.90 34.99 13.28
C ASN A 48 -9.23 34.28 13.63
N GLU A 49 -10.24 34.36 12.77
CA GLU A 49 -11.50 33.60 12.85
C GLU A 49 -11.30 32.10 12.55
N GLY A 50 -10.17 31.75 11.95
CA GLY A 50 -9.71 30.40 11.66
C GLY A 50 -8.64 29.88 12.62
N MET A 51 -8.58 30.39 13.86
CA MET A 51 -7.70 29.88 14.93
C MET A 51 -8.17 28.50 15.42
N ALA A 52 -7.99 27.48 14.56
CA ALA A 52 -7.83 26.04 14.85
C ALA A 52 -7.71 25.18 13.55
N GLY A 53 -7.28 25.75 12.40
CA GLY A 53 -7.36 25.03 11.11
C GLY A 53 -6.11 25.03 10.23
N VAL A 54 -5.21 26.00 10.38
CA VAL A 54 -3.93 26.02 9.66
C VAL A 54 -2.86 26.54 10.61
N GLU A 55 -2.40 25.69 11.51
CA GLU A 55 -1.01 25.81 11.95
C GLU A 55 -0.17 25.58 10.69
N MET A 56 0.68 26.56 10.33
CA MET A 56 1.73 26.31 9.35
C MET A 56 2.84 25.57 10.10
N PRO A 57 3.03 24.24 9.92
CA PRO A 57 4.27 23.63 10.38
C PRO A 57 5.41 24.16 9.52
N ALA A 58 6.49 24.55 10.19
CA ALA A 58 7.73 25.02 9.60
C ALA A 58 8.52 23.89 8.92
N GLN A 59 7.91 23.16 7.98
CA GLN A 59 8.63 22.17 7.16
C GLN A 59 8.57 22.53 5.67
N PRO A 60 9.69 22.97 5.08
CA PRO A 60 9.75 23.19 3.64
C PRO A 60 9.65 21.84 2.90
N GLY A 61 8.57 21.65 2.13
CA GLY A 61 8.47 20.56 1.13
C GLY A 61 7.43 19.45 1.39
N GLY A 62 6.61 19.52 2.45
CA GLY A 62 5.58 18.50 2.75
C GLY A 62 4.23 18.72 2.05
N ILE A 63 3.50 17.62 1.77
CA ILE A 63 2.09 17.65 1.32
C ILE A 63 1.19 18.01 2.52
N PHE A 64 0.22 18.91 2.32
CA PHE A 64 -0.69 19.32 3.41
C PHE A 64 -1.68 18.22 3.79
N TRP A 65 -2.09 18.13 5.05
CA TRP A 65 -3.11 17.19 5.53
C TRP A 65 -4.30 17.95 6.13
N THR A 66 -5.51 17.64 5.66
CA THR A 66 -6.72 18.18 6.30
C THR A 66 -6.94 17.56 7.68
N LYS A 67 -7.58 18.30 8.60
CA LYS A 67 -7.94 17.80 9.94
C LYS A 67 -8.66 16.45 9.88
N LYS A 68 -9.67 16.33 9.01
CA LYS A 68 -10.46 15.11 8.81
C LYS A 68 -9.63 13.93 8.29
N ALA A 69 -8.62 14.18 7.45
CA ALA A 69 -7.70 13.13 7.00
C ALA A 69 -6.75 12.69 8.11
N ARG A 70 -6.30 13.63 8.97
CA ARG A 70 -5.45 13.33 10.12
C ARG A 70 -6.19 12.50 11.17
N GLU A 71 -7.42 12.88 11.51
CA GLU A 71 -8.29 12.12 12.43
C GLU A 71 -8.50 10.67 11.94
N ARG A 72 -8.60 10.46 10.62
CA ARG A 72 -8.69 9.11 10.05
C ARG A 72 -7.37 8.35 10.12
N LEU A 73 -6.24 9.02 9.86
CA LEU A 73 -4.91 8.43 10.05
C LEU A 73 -4.71 7.96 11.50
N ASP A 74 -5.25 8.68 12.48
CA ASP A 74 -5.17 8.29 13.90
C ASP A 74 -5.91 6.98 14.22
N THR A 75 -6.91 6.60 13.39
CA THR A 75 -7.59 5.30 13.50
C THR A 75 -6.75 4.12 12.99
N VAL A 76 -5.65 4.39 12.29
CA VAL A 76 -4.69 3.39 11.86
C VAL A 76 -3.79 3.04 13.06
N PRO A 77 -3.48 1.74 13.29
CA PRO A 77 -2.53 1.34 14.34
C PRO A 77 -1.23 2.14 14.27
N GLU A 78 -0.70 2.55 15.43
CA GLU A 78 0.38 3.53 15.54
C GLU A 78 1.58 3.19 14.65
N PHE A 79 2.01 1.92 14.67
CA PHE A 79 3.13 1.43 13.87
C PHE A 79 2.89 1.50 12.35
N LEU A 80 1.64 1.52 11.89
CA LEU A 80 1.30 1.67 10.47
C LEU A 80 1.15 3.13 10.04
N ARG A 81 0.95 4.07 10.98
CA ARG A 81 0.68 5.49 10.65
C ARG A 81 1.80 6.15 9.83
N PRO A 82 3.10 6.03 10.17
CA PRO A 82 4.17 6.67 9.38
C PRO A 82 4.20 6.14 7.94
N MET A 83 3.90 4.85 7.78
CA MET A 83 3.83 4.21 6.48
C MET A 83 2.62 4.65 5.68
N THR A 84 1.42 4.62 6.27
CA THR A 84 0.18 5.09 5.63
C THR A 84 0.27 6.56 5.25
N GLN A 85 0.89 7.39 6.10
CA GLN A 85 1.18 8.79 5.79
C GLN A 85 2.06 8.92 4.54
N ARG A 86 3.19 8.21 4.49
CA ARG A 86 4.10 8.25 3.32
C ARG A 86 3.39 7.84 2.03
N ILE A 87 2.63 6.75 2.06
CA ILE A 87 1.86 6.25 0.90
C ILE A 87 0.87 7.33 0.43
N ALA A 88 0.15 7.95 1.36
CA ALA A 88 -0.82 8.99 1.04
C ALA A 88 -0.16 10.22 0.39
N GLU A 89 1.00 10.63 0.89
CA GLU A 89 1.75 11.77 0.34
C GLU A 89 2.37 11.46 -1.02
N GLU A 90 2.85 10.23 -1.25
CA GLU A 90 3.32 9.78 -2.57
C GLU A 90 2.18 9.80 -3.59
N ILE A 91 1.02 9.23 -3.25
CA ILE A 91 -0.16 9.21 -4.13
C ILE A 91 -0.65 10.64 -4.40
N ALA A 92 -0.64 11.50 -3.38
CA ALA A 92 -0.97 12.90 -3.56
C ALA A 92 -0.03 13.56 -4.58
N ARG A 93 1.28 13.38 -4.41
CA ARG A 93 2.30 13.96 -5.30
C ARG A 93 2.18 13.43 -6.73
N GLU A 94 2.00 12.13 -6.92
CA GLU A 94 1.80 11.50 -8.23
C GLU A 94 0.52 12.00 -8.92
N GLY A 95 -0.56 12.17 -8.15
CA GLY A 95 -1.83 12.70 -8.65
C GLY A 95 -1.85 14.22 -8.86
N GLY A 96 -0.74 14.92 -8.61
CA GLY A 96 -0.68 16.38 -8.62
C GLY A 96 -1.53 17.05 -7.53
N HIS A 97 -1.94 16.29 -6.52
CA HIS A 97 -2.66 16.79 -5.37
C HIS A 97 -1.69 17.50 -4.42
N LEU A 98 -2.09 18.69 -3.98
CA LEU A 98 -1.31 19.53 -3.06
C LEU A 98 -1.62 19.22 -1.59
N GLU A 99 -2.63 18.37 -1.35
CA GLU A 99 -3.08 17.96 -0.02
C GLU A 99 -3.57 16.51 -0.01
N VAL A 100 -3.54 15.90 1.18
CA VAL A 100 -4.30 14.72 1.55
C VAL A 100 -5.57 15.18 2.28
N ASN A 101 -6.67 15.22 1.52
CA ASN A 101 -8.01 15.43 2.07
C ASN A 101 -8.73 14.10 2.34
N SER A 102 -9.91 14.16 2.98
CA SER A 102 -10.66 12.95 3.33
C SER A 102 -11.03 12.09 2.13
N ASP A 103 -11.20 12.69 0.96
CA ASP A 103 -11.65 11.98 -0.24
C ASP A 103 -10.48 11.24 -0.88
N LEU A 104 -9.32 11.89 -0.97
CA LEU A 104 -8.08 11.24 -1.36
C LEU A 104 -7.72 10.12 -0.38
N PHE A 105 -7.81 10.38 0.92
CA PHE A 105 -7.55 9.36 1.94
C PHE A 105 -8.51 8.16 1.84
N SER A 106 -9.80 8.40 1.57
CA SER A 106 -10.77 7.33 1.31
C SER A 106 -10.37 6.49 0.09
N LYS A 107 -9.88 7.12 -0.98
CA LYS A 107 -9.39 6.41 -2.18
C LYS A 107 -8.16 5.57 -1.85
N ILE A 108 -7.25 6.08 -1.01
CA ILE A 108 -6.06 5.37 -0.55
C ILE A 108 -6.43 4.14 0.28
N GLU A 109 -7.38 4.29 1.20
CA GLU A 109 -7.95 3.15 1.95
C GLU A 109 -8.60 2.14 1.00
N GLY A 110 -9.25 2.60 -0.07
CA GLY A 110 -9.81 1.76 -1.11
C GLY A 110 -8.79 1.04 -2.01
N LEU A 111 -7.53 1.46 -2.06
CA LEU A 111 -6.50 0.81 -2.90
C LEU A 111 -6.22 -0.63 -2.45
N GLY A 112 -6.23 -0.88 -1.14
CA GLY A 112 -6.04 -2.22 -0.60
C GLY A 112 -7.22 -3.16 -0.89
N LEU A 113 -8.43 -2.60 -1.10
CA LEU A 113 -9.63 -3.35 -1.45
C LEU A 113 -9.67 -3.77 -2.93
N LYS A 114 -9.10 -2.95 -3.84
CA LYS A 114 -9.08 -3.25 -5.28
C LYS A 114 -8.28 -4.49 -5.67
N ILE A 115 -7.37 -4.95 -4.80
CA ILE A 115 -6.62 -6.20 -5.01
C ILE A 115 -7.53 -7.43 -4.81
N ASP A 116 -8.60 -7.31 -4.02
CA ASP A 116 -9.50 -8.42 -3.66
C ASP A 116 -10.79 -8.48 -4.50
N ALA A 117 -10.91 -7.69 -5.58
CA ALA A 117 -11.78 -8.10 -6.67
C ALA A 117 -11.10 -9.28 -7.38
N ALA A 118 -10.99 -10.42 -6.68
CA ALA A 118 -10.73 -11.69 -7.30
C ALA A 118 -11.85 -11.83 -8.34
N PRO A 119 -11.53 -11.82 -9.65
CA PRO A 119 -12.54 -12.09 -10.64
C PRO A 119 -13.21 -13.41 -10.26
N SER A 120 -14.53 -13.49 -10.44
CA SER A 120 -15.26 -14.73 -10.15
C SER A 120 -14.52 -15.89 -10.80
N SER A 121 -14.35 -16.98 -10.03
CA SER A 121 -13.75 -18.20 -10.56
C SER A 121 -14.50 -18.58 -11.82
N MET A 122 -13.76 -18.90 -12.87
CA MET A 122 -14.35 -19.29 -14.15
C MET A 122 -14.95 -20.69 -14.03
N LYS A 123 -15.82 -21.05 -14.97
CA LYS A 123 -16.25 -22.45 -15.07
C LYS A 123 -15.09 -23.28 -15.62
N TRP A 124 -14.91 -24.49 -15.09
CA TRP A 124 -13.89 -25.43 -15.55
C TRP A 124 -14.59 -26.72 -15.96
N THR A 125 -14.20 -27.29 -17.10
CA THR A 125 -14.67 -28.63 -17.50
C THR A 125 -14.01 -29.71 -16.65
N ASP A 126 -14.67 -30.87 -16.54
CA ASP A 126 -14.10 -32.02 -15.84
C ASP A 126 -12.77 -32.47 -16.46
N GLY A 127 -12.62 -32.38 -17.78
CA GLY A 127 -11.36 -32.72 -18.44
C GLY A 127 -10.26 -31.68 -18.16
N ALA A 128 -10.57 -30.39 -18.08
CA ALA A 128 -9.60 -29.37 -17.68
C ALA A 128 -9.12 -29.59 -16.23
N ILE A 129 -10.03 -29.97 -15.33
CA ILE A 129 -9.69 -30.33 -13.94
C ILE A 129 -8.78 -31.56 -13.91
N LYS A 130 -9.05 -32.60 -14.70
CA LYS A 130 -8.20 -33.79 -14.81
C LYS A 130 -6.81 -33.47 -15.33
N LEU A 131 -6.71 -32.63 -16.37
CA LEU A 131 -5.42 -32.19 -16.90
C LEU A 131 -4.60 -31.44 -15.85
N LEU A 132 -5.25 -30.56 -15.07
CA LEU A 132 -4.61 -29.86 -13.95
C LEU A 132 -4.12 -30.83 -12.87
N GLN A 133 -4.92 -31.83 -12.52
CA GLN A 133 -4.53 -32.86 -11.54
C GLN A 133 -3.34 -33.69 -12.02
N GLU A 134 -3.31 -34.09 -13.29
CA GLU A 134 -2.17 -34.81 -13.85
C GLU A 134 -0.91 -33.94 -13.86
N LYS A 135 -1.04 -32.65 -14.19
CA LYS A 135 0.07 -31.68 -14.19
C LYS A 135 0.73 -31.52 -12.81
N ILE A 136 -0.04 -31.61 -11.73
CA ILE A 136 0.45 -31.43 -10.35
C ILE A 136 0.72 -32.75 -9.62
N LYS A 137 0.63 -33.89 -10.30
CA LYS A 137 0.80 -35.21 -9.71
C LYS A 137 2.18 -35.42 -9.06
N GLU A 138 3.20 -34.80 -9.61
CA GLU A 138 4.57 -34.82 -9.07
C GLU A 138 4.82 -33.72 -8.03
N THR A 139 3.82 -32.87 -7.75
CA THR A 139 3.94 -31.80 -6.74
C THR A 139 3.93 -32.43 -5.34
N PRO A 140 4.84 -32.04 -4.43
CA PRO A 140 4.83 -32.51 -3.05
C PRO A 140 3.47 -32.27 -2.37
N PRO A 141 2.92 -33.21 -1.55
CA PRO A 141 1.58 -33.10 -0.96
C PRO A 141 1.31 -31.77 -0.25
N MET A 142 2.31 -31.24 0.46
CA MET A 142 2.24 -29.95 1.17
C MET A 142 2.05 -28.73 0.25
N ALA A 143 2.40 -28.84 -1.03
CA ALA A 143 2.32 -27.76 -2.00
C ALA A 143 1.20 -27.95 -3.04
N VAL A 144 0.53 -29.11 -3.08
CA VAL A 144 -0.50 -29.44 -4.09
C VAL A 144 -1.62 -28.39 -4.13
N GLU A 145 -2.18 -28.03 -2.98
CA GLU A 145 -3.27 -27.03 -2.91
C GLU A 145 -2.80 -25.65 -3.41
N PHE A 146 -1.57 -25.25 -3.04
CA PHE A 146 -0.99 -23.98 -3.45
C PHE A 146 -0.72 -23.94 -4.96
N VAL A 147 -0.06 -24.96 -5.50
CA VAL A 147 0.28 -25.04 -6.92
C VAL A 147 -0.99 -25.18 -7.76
N SER A 148 -1.97 -25.96 -7.31
CA SER A 148 -3.27 -26.08 -7.97
C SER A 148 -3.97 -24.74 -8.07
N GLN A 149 -4.07 -24.00 -6.96
CA GLN A 149 -4.71 -22.68 -6.94
C GLN A 149 -3.94 -21.68 -7.81
N MET A 150 -2.62 -21.67 -7.73
CA MET A 150 -1.77 -20.80 -8.55
C MET A 150 -1.98 -21.05 -10.05
N LEU A 151 -1.95 -22.31 -10.48
CA LEU A 151 -2.15 -22.68 -11.89
C LEU A 151 -3.57 -22.37 -12.36
N LYS A 152 -4.58 -22.51 -11.50
CA LYS A 152 -5.95 -22.08 -11.81
C LYS A 152 -6.03 -20.58 -12.01
N GLU A 153 -5.50 -19.80 -11.07
CA GLU A 153 -5.53 -18.34 -11.15
C GLU A 153 -4.81 -17.82 -12.40
N ASP A 154 -3.63 -18.38 -12.72
CA ASP A 154 -2.86 -18.02 -13.91
C ASP A 154 -3.64 -18.39 -15.20
N ALA A 155 -4.23 -19.59 -15.27
CA ALA A 155 -5.02 -20.03 -16.43
C ALA A 155 -6.28 -19.16 -16.64
N GLU A 156 -7.01 -18.87 -15.57
CA GLU A 156 -8.19 -18.00 -15.64
C GLU A 156 -7.83 -16.55 -16.01
N GLU A 157 -6.70 -16.04 -15.51
CA GLU A 157 -6.23 -14.70 -15.88
C GLU A 157 -5.95 -14.61 -17.39
N LEU A 158 -5.26 -15.61 -17.95
CA LEU A 158 -4.95 -15.67 -19.37
C LEU A 158 -6.20 -15.87 -20.23
N ALA A 159 -7.12 -16.75 -19.81
CA ALA A 159 -8.38 -16.98 -20.51
C ALA A 159 -9.25 -15.71 -20.57
N ARG A 160 -9.37 -14.97 -19.45
CA ARG A 160 -10.07 -13.67 -19.43
C ARG A 160 -9.41 -12.65 -20.36
N GLY A 161 -8.08 -12.62 -20.42
CA GLY A 161 -7.33 -11.76 -21.34
C GLY A 161 -7.68 -12.01 -22.81
N LYS A 162 -8.09 -13.24 -23.14
CA LYS A 162 -8.54 -13.67 -24.48
C LYS A 162 -10.06 -13.60 -24.68
N GLY A 163 -10.83 -13.11 -23.69
CA GLY A 163 -12.29 -13.04 -23.77
C GLY A 163 -12.99 -14.40 -23.66
N VAL A 164 -12.32 -15.41 -23.12
CA VAL A 164 -12.90 -16.73 -22.87
C VAL A 164 -13.68 -16.70 -21.55
N GLU A 165 -14.81 -17.40 -21.49
CA GLU A 165 -15.69 -17.45 -20.31
C GLU A 165 -15.59 -18.77 -19.52
N GLU A 166 -15.05 -19.82 -20.14
CA GLU A 166 -14.92 -21.17 -19.56
C GLU A 166 -13.56 -21.80 -19.87
N ILE A 167 -12.97 -22.46 -18.88
CA ILE A 167 -11.71 -23.20 -19.01
C ILE A 167 -12.01 -24.63 -19.45
N THR A 168 -11.91 -24.87 -20.75
CA THR A 168 -11.93 -26.20 -21.36
C THR A 168 -10.53 -26.81 -21.41
N GLU A 169 -10.41 -28.10 -21.77
CA GLU A 169 -9.11 -28.74 -22.01
C GLU A 169 -8.26 -27.98 -23.03
N GLU A 170 -8.89 -27.56 -24.13
CA GLU A 170 -8.25 -26.84 -25.23
C GLU A 170 -7.73 -25.48 -24.76
N VAL A 171 -8.55 -24.73 -24.02
CA VAL A 171 -8.16 -23.44 -23.44
C VAL A 171 -7.00 -23.64 -22.47
N LEU A 172 -7.07 -24.65 -21.60
CA LEU A 172 -6.04 -24.92 -20.61
C LEU A 172 -4.69 -25.28 -21.26
N LEU A 173 -4.70 -26.13 -22.29
CA LEU A 173 -3.50 -26.46 -23.05
C LEU A 173 -2.96 -25.26 -23.81
N LEU A 174 -3.83 -24.43 -24.39
CA LEU A 174 -3.44 -23.22 -25.09
C LEU A 174 -2.74 -22.25 -24.14
N VAL A 175 -3.30 -21.97 -22.96
CA VAL A 175 -2.70 -21.04 -22.00
C VAL A 175 -1.41 -21.58 -21.37
N TRP A 176 -1.26 -22.91 -21.22
CA TRP A 176 -0.02 -23.50 -20.70
C TRP A 176 1.11 -23.58 -21.74
N ASN A 177 0.77 -23.79 -23.00
CA ASN A 177 1.76 -23.87 -24.08
C ASN A 177 2.11 -22.50 -24.67
N GLU A 178 1.38 -21.45 -24.29
CA GLU A 178 1.69 -20.08 -24.68
C GLU A 178 2.99 -19.63 -24.01
N THR A 179 4.04 -19.48 -24.81
CA THR A 179 5.28 -18.84 -24.36
C THR A 179 4.97 -17.37 -24.13
N HIS A 180 4.88 -16.95 -22.87
CA HIS A 180 4.74 -15.54 -22.55
C HIS A 180 6.00 -14.79 -22.99
N GLU A 181 5.84 -13.73 -23.75
CA GLU A 181 6.92 -12.78 -23.99
C GLU A 181 7.42 -12.27 -22.64
N GLU A 182 8.74 -12.30 -22.44
CA GLU A 182 9.36 -11.81 -21.23
C GLU A 182 9.03 -10.32 -21.09
N VAL A 183 8.38 -9.94 -19.99
CA VAL A 183 7.99 -8.56 -19.75
C VAL A 183 9.27 -7.73 -19.66
N LYS A 184 9.37 -6.69 -20.48
CA LYS A 184 10.55 -5.82 -20.47
C LYS A 184 10.64 -5.08 -19.14
N TRP A 185 11.86 -4.79 -18.69
CA TRP A 185 12.09 -3.98 -17.49
C TRP A 185 12.89 -2.74 -17.86
N SER A 186 12.46 -1.59 -17.35
CA SER A 186 13.32 -0.40 -17.40
C SER A 186 14.61 -0.64 -16.60
N PRO A 187 15.75 -0.05 -17.01
CA PRO A 187 17.02 -0.18 -16.29
C PRO A 187 16.90 0.19 -14.80
N GLU A 188 16.13 1.23 -14.48
CA GLU A 188 15.91 1.72 -13.13
C GLU A 188 15.10 0.73 -12.30
N ALA A 189 14.03 0.17 -12.87
CA ALA A 189 13.22 -0.85 -12.19
C ALA A 189 14.02 -2.12 -11.92
N TRP A 190 14.83 -2.56 -12.89
CA TRP A 190 15.69 -3.71 -12.74
C TRP A 190 16.71 -3.51 -11.62
N LYS A 191 17.40 -2.35 -11.61
CA LYS A 191 18.34 -2.01 -10.54
C LYS A 191 17.67 -2.02 -9.16
N ARG A 192 16.46 -1.49 -9.03
CA ARG A 192 15.67 -1.52 -7.78
C ARG A 192 15.27 -2.93 -7.34
N LEU A 193 14.98 -3.82 -8.28
CA LEU A 193 14.71 -5.23 -7.95
C LEU A 193 15.96 -5.91 -7.38
N GLN A 194 17.15 -5.62 -7.93
CA GLN A 194 18.41 -6.20 -7.45
C GLN A 194 18.77 -5.78 -6.02
N THR A 195 18.31 -4.62 -5.53
CA THR A 195 18.54 -4.21 -4.13
C THR A 195 17.66 -4.92 -3.12
N SER A 196 16.66 -5.70 -3.58
CA SER A 196 15.82 -6.52 -2.70
C SER A 196 16.55 -7.78 -2.23
N PRO A 197 16.30 -8.28 -1.01
CA PRO A 197 16.89 -9.54 -0.53
C PRO A 197 16.55 -10.74 -1.43
N ASP A 198 17.48 -11.69 -1.54
CA ASP A 198 17.38 -12.86 -2.42
C ASP A 198 16.07 -13.64 -2.22
N PHE A 199 15.70 -13.90 -0.96
CA PHE A 199 14.53 -14.69 -0.58
C PHE A 199 13.18 -14.07 -1.00
N VAL A 200 13.11 -12.76 -1.24
CA VAL A 200 11.90 -12.08 -1.78
C VAL A 200 12.03 -11.65 -3.23
N ARG A 201 13.25 -11.53 -3.77
CA ARG A 201 13.50 -10.95 -5.11
C ARG A 201 12.72 -11.68 -6.21
N SER A 202 12.77 -13.01 -6.22
CA SER A 202 12.05 -13.82 -7.21
C SER A 202 10.54 -13.65 -7.10
N GLY A 203 10.00 -13.55 -5.88
CA GLY A 203 8.60 -13.27 -5.62
C GLY A 203 8.17 -11.89 -6.11
N ILE A 204 8.99 -10.86 -5.85
CA ILE A 204 8.75 -9.49 -6.31
C ILE A 204 8.77 -9.43 -7.85
N LYS A 205 9.75 -10.08 -8.51
CA LYS A 205 9.83 -10.16 -9.99
C LYS A 205 8.52 -10.72 -10.56
N LYS A 206 8.12 -11.91 -10.12
CA LYS A 206 6.90 -12.59 -10.60
C LYS A 206 5.65 -11.74 -10.34
N ALA A 207 5.52 -11.15 -9.15
CA ALA A 207 4.38 -10.31 -8.82
C ALA A 207 4.29 -9.04 -9.68
N ALA A 208 5.42 -8.38 -9.94
CA ALA A 208 5.48 -7.18 -10.78
C ALA A 208 5.13 -7.49 -12.24
N GLU A 209 5.67 -8.58 -12.79
CA GLU A 209 5.40 -8.99 -14.17
C GLU A 209 3.93 -9.37 -14.39
N ARG A 210 3.34 -10.14 -13.48
CA ARG A 210 1.90 -10.47 -13.53
C ARG A 210 1.06 -9.20 -13.58
N ARG A 211 1.35 -8.24 -12.70
CA ARG A 211 0.62 -6.97 -12.64
C ARG A 211 0.82 -6.13 -13.90
N ALA A 212 2.02 -6.12 -14.47
CA ALA A 212 2.30 -5.43 -15.73
C ALA A 212 1.51 -6.06 -16.90
N ARG A 213 1.45 -7.39 -17.00
CA ARG A 213 0.63 -8.10 -18.00
C ARG A 213 -0.85 -7.75 -17.85
N ARG A 214 -1.37 -7.76 -16.62
CA ARG A 214 -2.76 -7.37 -16.33
C ARG A 214 -3.07 -5.93 -16.74
N ALA A 215 -2.10 -5.03 -16.53
CA ALA A 215 -2.20 -3.64 -16.95
C ALA A 215 -1.94 -3.44 -18.46
N LYS A 216 -1.63 -4.51 -19.22
CA LYS A 216 -1.17 -4.47 -20.61
C LYS A 216 -0.02 -3.48 -20.81
N ALA A 217 0.89 -3.42 -19.86
CA ALA A 217 2.06 -2.56 -19.92
C ALA A 217 3.19 -3.25 -20.68
N ASP A 218 3.81 -2.52 -21.61
CA ASP A 218 4.93 -3.03 -22.43
C ASP A 218 6.20 -3.31 -21.61
N GLN A 219 6.37 -2.61 -20.49
CA GLN A 219 7.50 -2.78 -19.58
C GLN A 219 7.16 -2.47 -18.12
N VAL A 220 7.90 -3.07 -17.19
CA VAL A 220 7.88 -2.70 -15.77
C VAL A 220 8.76 -1.47 -15.54
N THR A 221 8.14 -0.39 -15.07
CA THR A 221 8.83 0.85 -14.72
C THR A 221 9.07 1.01 -13.22
N SER A 222 9.99 1.91 -12.86
CA SER A 222 10.28 2.27 -11.47
C SER A 222 9.02 2.78 -10.74
N GLU A 223 8.20 3.59 -11.43
CA GLU A 223 6.92 4.11 -10.90
C GLU A 223 5.91 2.98 -10.65
N MET A 224 5.81 2.02 -11.57
CA MET A 224 4.96 0.84 -11.38
C MET A 224 5.33 0.07 -10.12
N LEU A 225 6.63 -0.12 -9.83
CA LEU A 225 7.06 -0.79 -8.60
C LEU A 225 6.63 -0.02 -7.33
N THR A 226 6.69 1.30 -7.35
CA THR A 226 6.24 2.15 -6.24
C THR A 226 4.74 2.00 -6.02
N ARG A 227 3.95 2.10 -7.09
CA ARG A 227 2.50 1.87 -7.04
C ARG A 227 2.17 0.47 -6.53
N TYR A 228 2.86 -0.56 -7.03
CA TYR A 228 2.61 -1.95 -6.66
C TYR A 228 2.88 -2.20 -5.19
N ARG A 229 4.00 -1.66 -4.68
CA ARG A 229 4.33 -1.65 -3.25
C ARG A 229 3.24 -0.97 -2.44
N ASN A 230 2.83 0.24 -2.82
CA ASN A 230 1.84 1.02 -2.07
C ASN A 230 0.51 0.28 -1.95
N GLU A 231 0.02 -0.30 -3.04
CA GLU A 231 -1.20 -1.10 -3.02
C GLU A 231 -1.07 -2.36 -2.14
N ALA A 232 0.06 -3.08 -2.24
CA ALA A 232 0.31 -4.25 -1.39
C ALA A 232 0.37 -3.90 0.10
N MET A 233 0.94 -2.74 0.43
CA MET A 233 1.05 -2.26 1.81
C MET A 233 -0.29 -1.79 2.37
N MET A 234 -1.09 -1.07 1.58
CA MET A 234 -2.45 -0.71 2.01
C MET A 234 -3.33 -1.95 2.24
N LYS A 235 -3.14 -3.01 1.45
CA LYS A 235 -3.79 -4.31 1.70
C LYS A 235 -3.37 -4.92 3.04
N ALA A 236 -2.08 -4.87 3.37
CA ALA A 236 -1.59 -5.32 4.67
C ALA A 236 -2.22 -4.51 5.82
N VAL A 237 -2.29 -3.18 5.69
CA VAL A 237 -2.93 -2.28 6.68
C VAL A 237 -4.39 -2.68 6.92
N ILE A 238 -5.18 -2.90 5.86
CA ILE A 238 -6.58 -3.31 5.98
C ILE A 238 -6.71 -4.65 6.72
N ARG A 239 -5.90 -5.64 6.34
CA ARG A 239 -5.93 -6.96 6.97
C ARG A 239 -5.56 -6.89 8.45
N ILE A 240 -4.51 -6.16 8.80
CA ILE A 240 -4.07 -5.96 10.19
C ILE A 240 -5.20 -5.32 11.01
N ARG A 241 -5.87 -4.29 10.46
CA ARG A 241 -7.03 -3.67 11.10
C ARG A 241 -8.18 -4.65 11.29
N GLN A 242 -8.49 -5.49 10.29
CA GLN A 242 -9.53 -6.52 10.38
C GLN A 242 -9.24 -7.58 11.46
N TYR A 243 -7.96 -7.90 11.70
CA TYR A 243 -7.55 -8.81 12.76
C TYR A 243 -7.44 -8.16 14.14
N GLY A 244 -7.63 -6.83 14.24
CA GLY A 244 -7.61 -6.10 15.52
C GLY A 244 -6.21 -5.89 16.12
N TYR A 245 -5.15 -6.04 15.34
CA TYR A 245 -3.79 -5.83 15.83
C TYR A 245 -3.46 -4.34 15.91
N ASN A 246 -3.18 -3.86 17.11
CA ASN A 246 -2.86 -2.45 17.39
C ASN A 246 -1.34 -2.19 17.48
N THR A 247 -0.53 -3.24 17.59
CA THR A 247 0.94 -3.19 17.68
C THR A 247 1.56 -4.27 16.79
N LEU A 248 2.73 -3.98 16.21
CA LEU A 248 3.52 -4.97 15.47
C LEU A 248 4.36 -5.77 16.47
N THR A 249 3.84 -6.93 16.88
CA THR A 249 4.61 -7.88 17.69
C THR A 249 4.92 -9.13 16.86
N PHE A 250 6.01 -9.82 17.19
CA PHE A 250 6.27 -11.14 16.59
C PHE A 250 5.19 -12.16 16.96
N ASP A 251 4.52 -11.98 18.10
CA ASP A 251 3.38 -12.78 18.52
C ASP A 251 2.22 -12.70 17.52
N ALA A 252 2.00 -11.54 16.89
CA ALA A 252 0.98 -11.39 15.85
C ALA A 252 1.28 -12.22 14.60
N PHE A 253 2.56 -12.48 14.30
CA PHE A 253 2.98 -13.36 13.20
C PHE A 253 2.80 -14.84 13.58
N GLU A 254 3.10 -15.22 14.81
CA GLU A 254 2.87 -16.58 15.32
C GLU A 254 1.37 -16.90 15.38
N ASP A 255 0.56 -15.95 15.83
CA ASP A 255 -0.90 -16.01 15.75
C ASP A 255 -1.38 -16.16 14.31
N ALA A 256 -0.77 -15.45 13.35
CA ALA A 256 -1.14 -15.55 11.94
C ALA A 256 -0.82 -16.94 11.35
N LEU A 257 0.24 -17.63 11.79
CA LEU A 257 0.54 -19.00 11.39
C LEU A 257 -0.56 -19.98 11.85
N VAL A 258 -1.07 -19.78 13.05
CA VAL A 258 -2.13 -20.62 13.62
C VAL A 258 -3.48 -20.32 12.99
N LYS A 259 -3.81 -19.04 12.80
CA LYS A 259 -5.12 -18.58 12.31
C LYS A 259 -5.26 -18.68 10.78
N THR A 260 -4.15 -18.66 10.03
CA THR A 260 -4.18 -18.77 8.56
C THR A 260 -4.02 -20.23 8.15
N LYS A 261 -5.13 -20.85 7.72
CA LYS A 261 -5.17 -22.26 7.27
C LYS A 261 -4.05 -22.63 6.29
N ARG A 262 -3.63 -21.70 5.42
CA ARG A 262 -2.59 -21.90 4.40
C ARG A 262 -1.14 -21.84 4.91
N LEU A 263 -0.92 -21.27 6.09
CA LEU A 263 0.41 -21.12 6.69
C LEU A 263 0.66 -22.16 7.80
N LYS A 264 -0.41 -22.74 8.33
CA LYS A 264 -0.36 -23.83 9.28
C LYS A 264 0.39 -25.02 8.66
N ASP A 265 1.41 -25.50 9.36
CA ASP A 265 2.24 -26.66 8.99
C ASP A 265 3.05 -26.52 7.68
N ASN A 266 3.36 -25.29 7.22
CA ASN A 266 4.18 -25.05 6.03
C ASN A 266 5.68 -24.87 6.40
N PRO A 267 6.56 -25.87 6.14
CA PRO A 267 7.97 -25.81 6.54
C PRO A 267 8.76 -24.73 5.78
N GLU A 268 8.44 -24.46 4.51
CA GLU A 268 9.11 -23.42 3.75
C GLU A 268 8.69 -22.02 4.22
N ALA A 269 7.46 -21.84 4.67
CA ALA A 269 7.03 -20.59 5.29
C ALA A 269 7.80 -20.34 6.59
N ALA A 270 8.03 -21.37 7.39
CA ALA A 270 8.84 -21.28 8.61
C ALA A 270 10.31 -20.91 8.30
N VAL A 271 10.93 -21.51 7.27
CA VAL A 271 12.29 -21.16 6.84
C VAL A 271 12.37 -19.70 6.39
N ARG A 272 11.47 -19.26 5.51
CA ARG A 272 11.43 -17.86 5.04
C ARG A 272 11.22 -16.88 6.20
N LEU A 273 10.41 -17.25 7.20
CA LEU A 273 10.22 -16.43 8.40
C LEU A 273 11.49 -16.36 9.25
N GLY A 274 12.24 -17.46 9.35
CA GLY A 274 13.56 -17.46 9.99
C GLY A 274 14.53 -16.51 9.30
N GLU A 275 14.61 -16.57 7.96
CA GLU A 275 15.44 -15.65 7.16
C GLU A 275 15.01 -14.19 7.32
N ILE A 276 13.70 -13.91 7.42
CA ILE A 276 13.17 -12.57 7.70
C ILE A 276 13.61 -12.10 9.09
N LYS A 277 13.48 -12.94 10.12
CA LYS A 277 13.90 -12.61 11.50
C LYS A 277 15.39 -12.29 11.54
N GLU A 278 16.22 -13.15 10.95
CA GLU A 278 17.68 -12.95 10.91
C GLU A 278 18.08 -11.69 10.12
N PHE A 279 17.40 -11.42 9.00
CA PHE A 279 17.63 -10.20 8.23
C PHE A 279 17.26 -8.94 9.02
N MET A 280 16.14 -8.96 9.76
CA MET A 280 15.74 -7.85 10.63
C MET A 280 16.72 -7.64 11.79
N ASP A 281 17.21 -8.72 12.39
CA ASP A 281 18.20 -8.67 13.48
C ASP A 281 19.55 -8.10 13.04
N LYS A 282 20.01 -8.45 11.83
CA LYS A 282 21.29 -8.00 11.29
C LYS A 282 21.29 -6.55 10.82
N ARG A 283 20.14 -6.02 10.39
CA ARG A 283 20.11 -4.73 9.69
C ARG A 283 20.16 -3.54 10.63
N GLY A 284 19.69 -3.67 11.87
CA GLY A 284 19.55 -2.56 12.83
C GLY A 284 18.62 -1.46 12.30
N GLU A 285 17.72 -0.95 13.15
CA GLU A 285 16.85 0.19 12.82
C GLU A 285 16.13 0.12 11.45
N VAL A 286 15.44 -0.98 11.17
CA VAL A 286 14.28 -0.91 10.25
C VAL A 286 13.06 -0.72 11.16
N GLY A 287 12.72 0.54 11.38
CA GLY A 287 11.91 1.02 12.51
C GLY A 287 10.64 0.23 12.87
N LEU A 288 10.33 0.36 14.17
CA LEU A 288 9.16 -0.05 14.98
C LEU A 288 9.30 -1.29 15.87
N LEU A 289 10.49 -1.85 16.02
CA LEU A 289 10.81 -2.74 17.14
C LEU A 289 12.17 -2.32 17.67
N ASP A 290 12.18 -1.42 18.65
CA ASP A 290 13.41 -1.16 19.37
C ASP A 290 13.72 -2.42 20.23
N ARG A 291 14.98 -2.87 20.21
CA ARG A 291 15.44 -4.06 20.93
C ARG A 291 15.26 -3.89 22.45
N GLU A 292 15.26 -2.66 22.92
CA GLU A 292 15.11 -2.23 24.31
C GLU A 292 13.67 -2.36 24.84
N MET A 293 12.66 -2.15 24.00
CA MET A 293 11.22 -2.23 24.24
C MET A 293 10.80 -3.69 24.31
N MET A 294 11.37 -4.53 23.43
CA MET A 294 11.23 -5.98 23.51
C MET A 294 11.85 -6.55 24.78
N GLU A 295 13.03 -6.04 25.19
CA GLU A 295 13.63 -6.41 26.47
C GLU A 295 12.84 -5.90 27.68
N LYS A 296 12.33 -4.66 27.65
CA LYS A 296 11.47 -4.10 28.71
C LYS A 296 10.19 -4.91 28.88
N MET A 297 9.52 -5.27 27.79
CA MET A 297 8.33 -6.14 27.85
C MET A 297 8.68 -7.53 28.36
N LYS A 298 9.85 -8.08 28.00
CA LYS A 298 10.32 -9.38 28.51
C LYS A 298 10.57 -9.34 30.02
N ARG A 299 11.18 -8.27 30.55
CA ARG A 299 11.39 -8.07 32.01
C ARG A 299 10.07 -7.86 32.76
N TYR A 300 9.13 -7.13 32.16
CA TYR A 300 7.80 -6.90 32.72
C TYR A 300 6.97 -8.19 32.81
N LEU A 301 7.08 -9.08 31.80
CA LEU A 301 6.42 -10.38 31.76
C LEU A 301 7.11 -11.46 32.61
N GLN A 302 8.41 -11.33 32.88
CA GLN A 302 9.16 -12.23 33.77
C GLN A 302 9.00 -11.91 35.26
N GLY A 303 8.28 -10.84 35.61
CA GLY A 303 7.85 -10.55 36.98
C GLY A 303 8.86 -9.78 37.84
N ASP A 304 9.92 -9.24 37.26
CA ASP A 304 11.01 -8.60 38.03
C ASP A 304 10.74 -7.14 38.42
N GLU A 305 9.66 -6.51 37.94
CA GLU A 305 9.29 -5.12 38.26
C GLU A 305 8.05 -4.99 39.17
N LYS A 306 7.83 -5.96 40.07
CA LYS A 306 6.87 -5.79 41.18
C LYS A 306 7.47 -5.16 42.45
N LYS A 307 8.69 -4.67 42.41
CA LYS A 307 9.28 -3.88 43.50
C LYS A 307 10.21 -2.79 42.97
N LEU A 308 9.69 -1.58 42.82
CA LEU A 308 10.18 -0.37 43.50
C LEU A 308 9.51 0.88 42.90
N LEU A 309 8.59 1.44 43.72
CA LEU A 309 8.01 2.79 43.73
C LEU A 309 7.04 3.16 42.59
#